data_AF-A0A3M3VVD1-F1
#
_entry.id   AF-A0A3M3VVD1-F1
#
_cell.length_a   1.000
_cell.length_b   1.000
_cell.length_c   1.000
_cell.angle_alpha   90.00
_cell.angle_beta   90.00
_cell.angle_gamma   90.00
#
_symmetry.space_group_name_H-M   'P 1'
#
loop_
_entity.id
_entity.type
_entity.pdbx_description
1 polymer ?
#
loop_
_entity_poly.entity_id
_entity_poly.type
_entity_poly.pdbx_seq_one_letter_code
_entity_poly.pdbx_strand_id
1 'polypeptide(L)' 'MRLPDGSGYKVVLEAAPEAMYSTDTETSAAAMSKVVEKYVRAYPSQYMWTMKRFKKRPAGEARWY' A
#
# COMPACT_ATOMS: atom_id res chain seq x y z
N MET A 1 -10.68 -2.35 -7.75
CA MET A 1 -11.21 -0.98 -7.63
C MET A 1 -12.70 -1.01 -7.91
N ARG A 2 -13.54 -0.56 -6.99
CA ARG A 2 -14.99 -0.45 -7.21
C ARG A 2 -15.28 0.60 -8.28
N LEU A 3 -16.20 0.28 -9.20
CA LEU A 3 -16.61 1.21 -10.25
C LEU A 3 -17.49 2.34 -9.67
N PRO A 4 -17.42 3.58 -10.20
CA PRO A 4 -18.14 4.74 -9.64
C PRO A 4 -19.66 4.57 -9.61
N ASP A 5 -20.21 3.86 -10.59
CA ASP A 5 -21.64 3.53 -10.72
C ASP A 5 -22.08 2.36 -9.82
N GLY A 6 -21.14 1.74 -9.10
CA GLY A 6 -21.42 0.60 -8.24
C GLY A 6 -21.69 -0.71 -8.96
N SER A 7 -21.49 -0.79 -10.29
CA SER A 7 -21.80 -1.97 -11.09
C SER A 7 -20.84 -3.15 -10.88
N GLY A 8 -19.72 -2.95 -10.19
CA GLY A 8 -18.78 -4.02 -9.86
C GLY A 8 -17.38 -3.54 -9.54
N TYR A 9 -16.39 -4.36 -9.91
CA TYR A 9 -14.99 -4.15 -9.59
C TYR A 9 -14.08 -4.33 -10.81
N LYS A 10 -13.10 -3.43 -10.96
CA LYS A 10 -11.96 -3.58 -11.86
C LYS A 10 -10.80 -4.24 -11.12
N VAL A 11 -10.30 -5.35 -11.64
CA VAL A 11 -9.08 -6.02 -11.20
C VAL A 11 -7.92 -5.60 -12.10
N VAL A 12 -6.75 -5.33 -11.52
CA VAL A 12 -5.54 -4.93 -12.24
C VAL A 12 -4.43 -5.92 -11.86
N LEU A 13 -3.82 -6.53 -12.87
CA LEU A 13 -2.68 -7.43 -12.75
C LEU A 13 -1.49 -6.72 -13.39
N GLU A 14 -0.46 -6.45 -12.60
CA GLU A 14 0.78 -5.81 -13.04
C GLU A 14 1.97 -6.68 -12.61
N ALA A 15 3.06 -6.60 -13.38
CA ALA A 15 4.31 -7.25 -12.97
C ALA A 15 4.82 -6.64 -11.66
N ALA A 16 5.35 -7.48 -10.78
CA ALA A 16 6.01 -7.02 -9.57
C ALA A 16 7.30 -6.27 -9.96
N PRO A 17 7.64 -5.16 -9.27
CA PRO A 17 8.94 -4.50 -9.47
C PRO A 17 10.09 -5.47 -9.18
N GLU A 18 11.16 -5.42 -9.97
CA GLU A 18 12.36 -6.28 -9.80
C GLU A 18 12.91 -6.26 -8.37
N ALA A 19 12.91 -5.09 -7.72
CA ALA A 19 13.38 -4.93 -6.35
C ALA A 19 12.59 -5.76 -5.31
N MET A 20 11.37 -6.19 -5.63
CA MET A 20 10.57 -7.07 -4.78
C MET A 20 11.15 -8.50 -4.70
N TYR A 21 11.94 -8.91 -5.70
CA TYR A 21 12.65 -10.20 -5.72
C TYR A 21 14.02 -10.14 -5.06
N SER A 22 14.42 -9.00 -4.47
CA SER A 22 15.66 -8.88 -3.72
C SER A 22 15.70 -9.86 -2.53
N THR A 23 16.85 -10.45 -2.26
CA THR A 23 17.10 -11.26 -1.05
C THR A 23 17.25 -10.39 0.20
N ASP A 24 17.52 -9.10 0.04
CA ASP A 24 17.47 -8.14 1.14
C ASP A 24 16.02 -7.82 1.51
N THR A 25 15.69 -8.03 2.78
CA THR A 25 14.31 -7.88 3.29
C THR A 25 13.87 -6.43 3.28
N GLU A 26 14.79 -5.49 3.54
CA GLU A 26 14.45 -4.07 3.58
C GLU A 26 14.12 -3.55 2.17
N THR A 27 14.93 -3.90 1.19
CA THR A 27 14.73 -3.56 -0.23
C THR A 27 13.41 -4.12 -0.77
N SER A 28 13.13 -5.40 -0.53
CA SER A 28 11.89 -6.05 -1.00
C SER A 28 10.63 -5.47 -0.33
N ALA A 29 10.67 -5.24 0.99
CA ALA A 29 9.57 -4.62 1.72
C ALA A 29 9.34 -3.15 1.32
N ALA A 30 10.41 -2.41 1.05
CA ALA A 30 10.33 -1.03 0.55
C ALA A 30 9.70 -0.99 -0.86
N ALA A 31 10.06 -1.91 -1.75
CA ALA A 31 9.44 -2.03 -3.08
C ALA A 31 7.94 -2.31 -2.98
N MET A 32 7.53 -3.24 -2.11
CA MET A 32 6.11 -3.50 -1.85
C MET A 32 5.38 -2.27 -1.30
N SER A 33 6.01 -1.55 -0.36
CA SER A 33 5.41 -0.35 0.23
C SER A 33 5.19 0.76 -0.81
N LYS A 34 6.12 0.95 -1.76
CA LYS A 34 5.98 1.89 -2.88
C LYS A 34 4.81 1.54 -3.81
N VAL A 35 4.60 0.24 -4.08
CA VAL A 35 3.44 -0.21 -4.88
C VAL A 35 2.13 0.13 -4.17
N VAL A 36 2.04 -0.15 -2.86
CA VAL A 36 0.86 0.22 -2.07
C VAL A 36 0.65 1.73 -2.11
N GLU A 37 1.70 2.53 -1.92
CA GLU A 37 1.62 4.00 -1.98
C GLU A 37 1.05 4.50 -3.31
N LYS A 38 1.54 3.99 -4.46
CA LYS A 38 1.03 4.31 -5.80
C LYS A 38 -0.49 4.15 -5.87
N TYR A 39 -1.01 3.02 -5.39
CA TYR A 39 -2.44 2.72 -5.46
C TYR A 39 -3.28 3.48 -4.44
N VAL A 40 -2.78 3.70 -3.22
CA VAL A 40 -3.45 4.53 -2.23
C VAL A 40 -3.56 5.96 -2.71
N ARG A 41 -2.51 6.49 -3.34
CA ARG A 41 -2.48 7.86 -3.88
C ARG A 41 -3.44 8.01 -5.07
N ALA A 42 -3.58 6.98 -5.91
CA ALA A 42 -4.51 6.97 -7.03
C ALA A 42 -5.98 6.77 -6.61
N TYR A 43 -6.24 5.95 -5.58
CA TYR A 43 -7.60 5.58 -5.14
C TYR A 43 -7.77 5.70 -3.62
N PRO A 44 -7.59 6.90 -3.03
CA PRO A 44 -7.56 7.07 -1.58
C PRO A 44 -8.86 6.67 -0.91
N SER A 45 -10.01 6.91 -1.54
CA SER A 45 -11.33 6.53 -1.00
C SER A 45 -11.57 5.02 -0.92
N GLN A 46 -10.73 4.21 -1.58
CA GLN A 46 -10.87 2.75 -1.62
C GLN A 46 -9.83 2.03 -0.76
N TYR A 47 -8.98 2.76 -0.04
CA TYR A 47 -8.05 2.18 0.92
C TYR A 47 -8.73 1.98 2.29
N MET A 48 -8.34 0.92 2.99
CA MET A 48 -8.89 0.60 4.32
C MET A 48 -8.20 1.44 5.41
N TRP A 49 -8.62 2.70 5.56
CA TRP A 49 -8.06 3.66 6.53
C TRP A 49 -8.30 3.33 8.00
N THR A 50 -9.25 2.44 8.30
CA THR A 50 -9.53 1.98 9.66
C THR A 50 -8.41 1.10 10.22
N MET A 51 -7.53 0.56 9.37
CA MET A 51 -6.39 -0.21 9.84
C MET A 51 -5.37 0.71 10.52
N LYS A 52 -4.92 0.33 11.72
CA LYS A 52 -3.87 1.05 12.46
C LYS A 52 -2.47 0.77 11.87
N ARG A 53 -2.25 1.11 10.60
CA ARG A 53 -1.03 0.79 9.83
C ARG A 53 0.24 1.31 10.50
N PHE A 54 0.18 2.50 11.10
CA PHE A 54 1.31 3.17 11.75
C PHE A 54 1.35 2.95 13.27
N LYS A 55 0.79 1.83 13.77
CA LYS A 55 0.77 1.51 15.21
C LYS A 55 2.18 1.23 15.73
N LYS A 56 2.98 0.50 14.95
CA LYS A 56 4.39 0.24 15.24
C LYS A 56 5.20 1.36 14.58
N ARG A 57 6.00 2.06 15.37
CA ARG A 57 6.80 3.21 14.92
C ARG A 57 8.22 3.11 15.46
N PRO A 58 9.20 3.78 14.82
CA PRO A 58 10.52 3.98 15.40
C PRO A 58 10.46 4.63 16.78
N ALA A 59 11.49 4.38 17.59
CA ALA A 59 11.62 5.02 18.90
C ALA A 59 11.72 6.55 18.74
N GLY A 60 10.95 7.30 19.54
CA GLY A 60 10.96 8.76 19.54
C GLY A 60 9.95 9.44 18.61
N GLU A 61 9.22 8.71 17.77
CA GLU A 61 8.17 9.30 16.93
C GLU A 61 6.86 9.58 17.70
N ALA A 62 6.26 10.73 17.41
CA ALA A 62 4.94 11.09 17.93
C ALA A 62 3.84 10.13 17.43
N ARG A 63 2.90 9.79 18.30
CA ARG A 63 1.70 9.02 17.91
C ARG A 63 0.70 9.93 17.22
N TRP A 64 0.08 9.44 16.15
CA TRP A 64 -0.97 10.15 15.43
C TRP A 64 -2.38 9.78 15.89
N TYR A 65 -2.49 8.69 16.66
CA TYR A 65 -3.71 8.14 17.25
C TYR A 65 -3.36 7.16 18.37
#